data_AF-A0A139C748-F1
#
_entry.id   AF-A0A139C748-F1
#
_cell.length_a   1.000
_cell.length_b   1.000
_cell.length_c   1.000
_cell.angle_alpha   90.00
_cell.angle_beta   90.00
_cell.angle_gamma   90.00
#
_symmetry.space_group_name_H-M   'P 1'
#
loop_
_entity.id
_entity.type
_entity.pdbx_description
1 polymer ?
#
loop_
_entity_poly.entity_id
_entity_poly.type
_entity_poly.pdbx_seq_one_letter_code
_entity_poly.pdbx_strand_id
1 'polypeptide(L)' 'MISKNNIFKTKILSFILSLVCVSFGMLFVNFGVRTIGVPSGYWWVPFFNVEPIYYISIGIGVVFIVTAIFFVKECFRIT' A
#
# COMPACT_ATOMS: atom_id res chain seq x y z
N MET A 1 29.59 -19.10 8.02
CA MET A 1 28.50 -19.25 9.01
C MET A 1 27.70 -17.95 9.01
N ILE A 2 26.65 -17.87 8.19
CA ILE A 2 25.73 -16.72 8.23
C ILE A 2 24.98 -16.84 9.54
N SER A 3 25.27 -15.93 10.48
CA SER A 3 24.69 -15.94 11.82
C SER A 3 23.17 -16.00 11.72
N LYS A 4 22.54 -16.97 12.39
CA LYS A 4 21.08 -17.13 12.52
C LYS A 4 20.39 -15.81 12.90
N ASN A 5 21.13 -14.94 13.59
CA ASN A 5 20.73 -13.60 14.00
C ASN A 5 20.54 -12.63 12.82
N ASN A 6 21.35 -12.73 11.76
CA ASN A 6 21.23 -11.89 10.57
C ASN A 6 19.95 -12.23 9.77
N ILE A 7 19.59 -13.52 9.70
CA ILE A 7 18.37 -13.96 9.02
C ILE A 7 17.13 -13.42 9.75
N PHE A 8 17.12 -13.52 11.08
CA PHE A 8 16.01 -13.02 11.90
C PHE A 8 15.89 -11.49 11.82
N LYS A 9 17.01 -10.77 11.86
CA LYS A 9 17.05 -9.32 11.70
C LYS A 9 16.49 -8.89 10.33
N THR A 10 16.85 -9.56 9.24
CA THR A 10 16.33 -9.26 7.89
C THR A 10 14.82 -9.51 7.78
N LYS A 11 14.31 -10.59 8.39
CA LYS A 11 12.87 -10.90 8.42
C LYS A 11 12.07 -9.84 9.19
N ILE A 12 12.57 -9.41 10.35
CA ILE A 12 11.94 -8.34 11.13
C ILE A 12 11.96 -7.02 10.37
N LEU A 13 13.10 -6.67 9.76
CA LEU A 13 13.23 -5.42 9.00
C LEU A 13 12.26 -5.40 7.80
N SER A 14 12.12 -6.53 7.10
CA SER A 14 11.14 -6.69 6.02
C SER A 14 9.70 -6.55 6.52
N PHE A 15 9.40 -7.03 7.73
CA PHE A 15 8.07 -6.90 8.34
C PHE A 15 7.76 -5.45 8.75
N ILE A 16 8.74 -4.74 9.30
CA ILE A 16 8.59 -3.31 9.63
C ILE A 16 8.41 -2.50 8.35
N LEU A 17 9.18 -2.78 7.30
CA LEU A 17 9.02 -2.15 5.98
C LEU A 17 7.63 -2.39 5.38
N SER A 18 7.09 -3.59 5.52
CA SER A 18 5.74 -3.89 5.01
C SER A 18 4.67 -3.10 5.76
N LEU A 19 4.73 -3.04 7.09
CA LEU A 19 3.84 -2.22 7.92
C LEU A 19 3.87 -0.75 7.48
N VAL A 20 5.06 -0.19 7.31
CA VAL A 20 5.25 1.20 6.86
C VAL A 20 4.65 1.40 5.47
N CYS A 21 4.91 0.50 4.51
CA CYS A 21 4.31 0.57 3.17
C CYS A 21 2.79 0.50 3.20
N VAL A 22 2.18 -0.39 3.99
CA VAL A 22 0.71 -0.45 4.12
C VAL A 22 0.16 0.84 4.71
N SER A 23 0.78 1.37 5.77
CA SER A 23 0.34 2.63 6.39
C SER A 23 0.36 3.78 5.40
N PHE A 24 1.46 3.96 4.65
CA PHE A 24 1.54 4.98 3.62
C PHE A 24 0.55 4.73 2.48
N GLY A 25 0.45 3.49 2.00
CA GLY A 25 -0.48 3.13 0.94
C GLY A 25 -1.93 3.46 1.29
N MET A 26 -2.35 3.09 2.51
CA MET A 26 -3.69 3.39 3.02
C MET A 26 -3.94 4.89 3.20
N LEU A 27 -2.93 5.69 3.59
CA LEU A 27 -3.06 7.14 3.66
C LEU A 27 -3.34 7.75 2.28
N PHE A 28 -2.59 7.34 1.25
CA PHE A 28 -2.78 7.83 -0.13
C PHE A 28 -4.10 7.37 -0.76
N VAL A 29 -4.51 6.12 -0.52
CA VAL A 29 -5.82 5.63 -0.95
C VAL A 29 -6.93 6.41 -0.24
N ASN A 30 -6.86 6.58 1.08
CA ASN A 30 -7.88 7.30 1.83
C ASN A 30 -7.99 8.77 1.39
N PHE A 31 -6.86 9.43 1.11
CA PHE A 31 -6.85 10.79 0.57
C PHE A 31 -7.56 10.87 -0.79
N GLY A 32 -7.27 9.96 -1.71
CA GLY A 32 -7.91 9.93 -3.02
C GLY A 32 -9.38 9.51 -2.97
N VAL A 33 -9.75 8.56 -2.11
CA VAL A 33 -11.14 8.10 -1.98
C VAL A 33 -12.04 9.14 -1.33
N ARG A 34 -11.58 9.83 -0.28
CA ARG A 34 -12.36 10.90 0.39
C ARG A 34 -12.67 12.07 -0.54
N THR A 35 -11.76 12.38 -1.45
CA THR A 35 -11.86 13.52 -2.36
C THR A 35 -12.66 13.19 -3.62
N ILE A 36 -12.63 11.93 -4.07
CA ILE A 36 -13.53 11.41 -5.12
C ILE A 36 -14.99 11.33 -4.65
N GLY A 37 -15.23 11.32 -3.33
CA GLY A 37 -16.51 11.64 -2.71
C GLY A 37 -17.71 11.05 -3.44
N VAL A 38 -17.78 9.73 -3.57
CA VAL A 38 -18.89 9.06 -4.29
C VAL A 38 -20.18 9.27 -3.49
N PRO A 39 -21.13 10.11 -3.94
CA PRO A 39 -22.45 10.13 -3.33
C PRO A 39 -23.13 8.80 -3.71
N SER A 40 -23.64 8.09 -2.72
CA SER A 40 -24.19 6.74 -2.81
C SER A 40 -25.40 6.57 -3.75
N GLY A 41 -25.78 7.59 -4.52
CA GLY A 41 -26.84 7.52 -5.54
C GLY A 41 -26.35 7.27 -6.98
N TYR A 42 -25.07 7.52 -7.30
CA TYR A 42 -24.60 7.58 -8.69
C TYR A 42 -23.23 6.93 -8.92
N TRP A 43 -23.07 5.67 -8.53
CA TRP A 43 -21.77 4.97 -8.59
C TRP A 43 -21.30 4.75 -10.05
N TRP A 44 -22.23 4.95 -10.99
CA TRP A 44 -22.12 4.85 -12.44
C TRP A 44 -21.96 6.21 -13.15
N VAL A 45 -22.11 7.37 -12.49
CA VAL A 45 -22.01 8.70 -13.13
C VAL A 45 -20.67 9.33 -12.73
N PRO A 46 -19.61 9.16 -13.53
CA PRO A 46 -18.32 8.98 -12.87
C PRO A 46 -17.18 9.76 -13.54
N PHE A 47 -16.06 9.87 -12.84
CA PHE A 47 -14.72 10.10 -13.40
C PHE A 47 -14.36 11.40 -14.14
N PHE A 48 -15.30 12.24 -14.60
CA PHE A 48 -14.94 13.36 -15.51
C PHE A 48 -14.61 14.70 -14.83
N ASN A 49 -15.03 14.93 -13.59
CA ASN A 49 -14.82 16.21 -12.88
C ASN A 49 -13.91 16.09 -11.65
N VAL A 50 -13.30 14.93 -11.44
CA VAL A 50 -12.37 14.75 -10.32
C VAL A 50 -10.97 15.04 -10.82
N GLU A 51 -10.26 15.90 -10.10
CA GLU A 51 -8.91 16.30 -10.51
C GLU A 51 -8.01 15.05 -10.65
N PRO A 52 -7.21 14.95 -11.72
CA PRO A 52 -6.40 13.77 -12.00
C PRO A 52 -5.44 13.40 -10.85
N ILE A 53 -5.08 14.38 -10.01
CA ILE A 53 -4.24 14.19 -8.83
C ILE A 53 -4.79 13.16 -7.83
N TYR A 54 -6.12 13.02 -7.73
CA TYR A 54 -6.73 12.07 -6.79
C TYR A 54 -6.66 10.62 -7.31
N TYR A 55 -6.76 10.41 -8.62
CA TYR A 55 -6.51 9.11 -9.24
C TYR A 55 -5.04 8.70 -9.11
N ILE A 56 -4.12 9.66 -9.31
CA ILE A 56 -2.68 9.45 -9.10
C ILE A 56 -2.42 9.05 -7.64
N SER A 57 -3.05 9.73 -6.68
CA SER A 57 -2.96 9.39 -5.26
C SER A 57 -3.40 7.95 -4.98
N ILE A 58 -4.55 7.51 -5.51
CA ILE A 58 -5.00 6.13 -5.36
C ILE A 58 -4.00 5.16 -5.99
N GLY A 59 -3.52 5.45 -7.21
CA GLY A 59 -2.54 4.63 -7.90
C GLY A 59 -1.26 4.45 -7.08
N ILE A 60 -0.71 5.53 -6.53
CA ILE A 60 0.44 5.50 -5.62
C ILE A 60 0.12 4.63 -4.40
N GLY A 61 -1.04 4.82 -3.78
CA GLY A 61 -1.45 4.05 -2.63
C GLY A 61 -1.53 2.54 -2.88
N VAL A 62 -2.09 2.14 -4.04
CA VAL A 62 -2.15 0.73 -4.48
C VAL A 62 -0.75 0.16 -4.68
N VAL A 63 0.17 0.91 -5.30
CA VAL A 63 1.56 0.46 -5.48
C VAL A 63 2.22 0.18 -4.14
N PHE A 64 2.04 1.04 -3.13
CA PHE A 64 2.56 0.83 -1.78
C PHE A 64 1.94 -0.39 -1.08
N ILE A 65 0.66 -0.66 -1.29
CA ILE A 65 0.01 -1.86 -0.73
C ILE A 65 0.58 -3.13 -1.38
N VAL A 66 0.75 -3.12 -2.71
CA VAL A 66 1.31 -4.25 -3.45
C VAL A 66 2.76 -4.52 -3.02
N THR A 67 3.59 -3.48 -2.89
CA THR A 67 4.97 -3.65 -2.40
C THR A 67 5.00 -4.19 -0.97
N ALA A 68 4.08 -3.78 -0.11
CA ALA A 68 3.97 -4.35 1.22
C ALA A 68 3.68 -5.87 1.21
N ILE A 69 2.80 -6.33 0.31
CA ILE A 69 2.51 -7.77 0.15
C ILE A 69 3.79 -8.53 -0.23
N PHE A 70 4.61 -7.97 -1.11
CA PHE A 70 5.91 -8.56 -1.47
C PHE A 70 6.86 -8.63 -0.28
N PHE A 71 6.94 -7.58 0.55
CA PHE A 71 7.76 -7.61 1.78
C PHE A 71 7.25 -8.64 2.80
N VAL A 72 5.93 -8.76 2.98
CA VAL A 72 5.34 -9.80 3.84
C VAL A 72 5.67 -11.19 3.31
N LYS A 73 5.55 -11.41 2.00
CA LYS A 73 5.91 -12.69 1.37
C LYS A 73 7.38 -13.05 1.64
N GLU A 74 8.27 -12.07 1.59
CA GLU A 74 9.69 -12.27 1.88
C GLU A 74 9.94 -12.65 3.35
N CYS A 75 9.17 -12.12 4.31
CA CYS A 75 9.24 -12.53 5.71
C CYS A 75 8.95 -14.04 5.89
N PHE A 76 7.95 -14.54 5.19
CA PHE A 76 7.51 -15.94 5.26
C PHE A 76 8.24 -16.87 4.28
N ARG A 77 9.10 -16.34 3.40
CA ARG A 77 9.91 -17.17 2.53
C ARG A 77 10.87 -18.00 3.40
N ILE A 78 10.64 -19.31 3.38
CA ILE A 78 11.49 -20.31 4.04
C ILE A 78 12.61 -20.59 3.04
N THR A 79 13.82 -20.11 3.35
CA THR A 79 15.05 -20.47 2.64
C THR A 79 15.41 -21.92 2.94
#